data_AF-A0A6B3HYR4-F1
#
_entry.id   AF-A0A6B3HYR4-F1
#
_cell.length_a   1.000
_cell.length_b   1.000
_cell.length_c   1.000
_cell.angle_alpha   90.00
_cell.angle_beta   90.00
_cell.angle_gamma   90.00
#
_symmetry.space_group_name_H-M   'P 1'
#
loop_
_entity.id
_entity.type
_entity.pdbx_description
1 polymer ?
#
loop_
_entity_poly.entity_id
_entity_poly.type
_entity_poly.pdbx_seq_one_letter_code
_entity_poly.pdbx_strand_id
1 'polypeptide(L)'
;VVTVSATGAKGLKSSYSNYGKGVIDVAAPGGDSTVYQTPEPPAVNGLILSTLPGGGFGYKAGTSMASPHVAGVVALIKSRHPYASPAAVKVLLGLQADAKACGAPYDYNGDGVIDAVCEGGKSYNGFYGAGVVDALDAVRW
;
A
#
# COMPACT_ATOMS: atom_id res chain seq x y z
N VAL A 1 5.62 15.34 2.63
CA VAL A 1 5.00 14.41 1.65
C VAL A 1 5.22 12.99 2.12
N VAL A 2 4.22 12.13 1.92
CA VAL A 2 4.32 10.68 2.08
C VAL A 2 4.17 10.05 0.69
N THR A 3 5.17 9.33 0.22
CA THR A 3 5.16 8.61 -1.06
C THR A 3 4.60 7.20 -0.87
N VAL A 4 3.66 6.81 -1.73
CA VAL A 4 2.84 5.61 -1.52
C VAL A 4 2.94 4.69 -2.73
N SER A 5 3.29 3.42 -2.49
CA SER A 5 3.15 2.34 -3.48
C SER A 5 1.82 1.60 -3.29
N ALA A 6 1.36 0.92 -4.34
CA ALA A 6 0.13 0.15 -4.33
C ALA A 6 0.40 -1.34 -4.13
N THR A 7 -0.47 -2.01 -3.36
CA THR A 7 -0.55 -3.47 -3.28
C THR A 7 -1.86 -4.01 -3.82
N GLY A 8 -1.82 -5.22 -4.39
CA GLY A 8 -2.99 -5.99 -4.78
C GLY A 8 -3.53 -6.89 -3.66
N ALA A 9 -4.49 -7.76 -3.99
CA ALA A 9 -5.23 -8.52 -2.99
C ALA A 9 -4.39 -9.56 -2.21
N LYS A 10 -3.27 -10.04 -2.78
CA LYS A 10 -2.32 -10.92 -2.09
C LYS A 10 -1.26 -10.15 -1.30
N GLY A 11 -1.41 -8.83 -1.19
CA GLY A 11 -0.45 -7.94 -0.55
C GLY A 11 0.87 -7.81 -1.32
N LEU A 12 0.94 -8.26 -2.58
CA LEU A 12 2.11 -8.05 -3.43
C LEU A 12 2.03 -6.67 -4.08
N LYS A 13 3.18 -6.08 -4.45
CA LYS A 13 3.22 -4.80 -5.17
C LYS A 13 2.31 -4.90 -6.40
N SER A 14 1.39 -3.97 -6.60
CA SER A 14 0.56 -3.96 -7.81
C SER A 14 1.43 -3.90 -9.06
N SER A 15 1.06 -4.61 -10.10
CA SER A 15 1.73 -4.69 -11.42
C SER A 15 2.17 -3.32 -11.94
N TYR A 16 1.25 -2.34 -11.95
CA TYR A 16 1.50 -0.98 -12.42
C TYR A 16 2.28 -0.07 -11.45
N SER A 17 2.47 -0.47 -10.19
CA SER A 17 3.02 0.43 -9.18
C SER A 17 4.51 0.67 -9.42
N ASN A 18 4.90 1.94 -9.45
CA ASN A 18 6.32 2.31 -9.34
C ASN A 18 6.88 1.89 -7.97
N TYR A 19 8.20 1.73 -7.91
CA TYR A 19 8.94 1.27 -6.75
C TYR A 19 10.33 1.94 -6.69
N GLY A 20 10.97 1.89 -5.53
CA GLY A 20 12.32 2.42 -5.34
C GLY A 20 12.70 2.54 -3.88
N LYS A 21 13.86 1.99 -3.50
CA LYS A 21 14.37 2.11 -2.13
C LYS A 21 14.76 3.56 -1.86
N GLY A 22 14.29 4.11 -0.74
CA GLY A 22 14.46 5.54 -0.43
C GLY A 22 13.46 6.45 -1.17
N VAL A 23 12.63 5.88 -2.06
CA VAL A 23 11.58 6.63 -2.79
C VAL A 23 10.22 6.34 -2.18
N ILE A 24 9.92 5.10 -1.80
CA ILE A 24 8.65 4.71 -1.17
C ILE A 24 8.74 4.87 0.35
N ASP A 25 7.79 5.59 0.94
CA ASP A 25 7.67 5.73 2.40
C ASP A 25 6.88 4.56 3.00
N VAL A 26 5.71 4.25 2.44
CA VAL A 26 4.82 3.15 2.85
C VAL A 26 4.03 2.59 1.66
N ALA A 27 3.44 1.42 1.84
CA ALA A 27 2.49 0.82 0.91
C ALA A 27 1.06 0.83 1.45
N ALA A 28 0.08 0.76 0.55
CA ALA A 28 -1.32 0.55 0.92
C ALA A 28 -2.09 -0.17 -0.20
N PRO A 29 -3.30 -0.70 0.11
CA PRO A 29 -4.17 -1.32 -0.88
C PRO A 29 -4.50 -0.36 -2.04
N GLY A 30 -4.02 -0.69 -3.23
CA GLY A 30 -4.31 0.05 -4.46
C GLY A 30 -5.01 -0.77 -5.52
N GLY A 31 -5.07 -2.10 -5.33
CA GLY A 31 -5.75 -3.04 -6.22
C GLY A 31 -4.84 -3.56 -7.34
N ASP A 32 -5.19 -4.72 -7.89
CA ASP A 32 -4.52 -5.33 -9.04
C ASP A 32 -5.48 -6.32 -9.73
N SER A 33 -5.66 -6.19 -11.05
CA SER A 33 -6.54 -7.08 -11.83
C SER A 33 -5.81 -8.30 -12.40
N THR A 34 -4.50 -8.43 -12.16
CA THR A 34 -3.72 -9.55 -12.67
C THR A 34 -4.16 -10.87 -12.03
N VAL A 35 -4.08 -11.96 -12.80
CA VAL A 35 -4.39 -13.33 -12.34
C VAL A 35 -3.51 -13.76 -11.15
N TYR A 36 -2.35 -13.14 -11.01
CA TYR A 36 -1.40 -13.45 -9.94
C TYR A 36 -1.82 -12.85 -8.59
N GLN A 37 -2.66 -11.82 -8.60
CA GLN A 37 -3.20 -11.17 -7.41
C GLN A 37 -4.73 -11.32 -7.28
N THR A 38 -5.29 -12.43 -7.81
CA THR A 38 -6.70 -12.77 -7.60
C THR A 38 -7.02 -12.80 -6.10
N PRO A 39 -8.11 -12.13 -5.67
CA PRO A 39 -8.50 -12.07 -4.27
C PRO A 39 -9.00 -13.42 -3.77
N GLU A 40 -8.91 -13.61 -2.45
CA GLU A 40 -9.58 -14.71 -1.77
C GLU A 40 -11.05 -14.36 -1.48
N PRO A 41 -11.98 -15.34 -1.50
CA PRO A 41 -13.34 -15.12 -1.05
C PRO A 41 -13.39 -14.53 0.38
N PRO A 42 -14.33 -13.62 0.69
CA PRO A 42 -15.52 -13.26 -0.11
C PRO A 42 -15.26 -12.16 -1.16
N ALA A 43 -14.04 -11.66 -1.29
CA ALA A 43 -13.74 -10.64 -2.28
C ALA A 43 -13.84 -11.23 -3.70
N VAL A 44 -14.67 -10.60 -4.53
CA VAL A 44 -14.93 -11.05 -5.91
C VAL A 44 -14.09 -10.31 -6.95
N ASN A 45 -13.34 -9.28 -6.52
CA ASN A 45 -12.54 -8.44 -7.40
C ASN A 45 -11.24 -8.01 -6.71
N GLY A 46 -10.10 -8.09 -7.42
CA GLY A 46 -8.78 -7.71 -6.91
C GLY A 46 -8.54 -6.20 -6.87
N LEU A 47 -9.51 -5.40 -7.31
CA LEU A 47 -9.50 -3.94 -7.33
C LEU A 47 -10.19 -3.35 -6.09
N ILE A 48 -10.00 -2.04 -5.87
CA ILE A 48 -10.60 -1.31 -4.76
C ILE A 48 -12.01 -0.86 -5.12
N LEU A 49 -13.00 -1.27 -4.31
CA LEU A 49 -14.36 -0.74 -4.41
C LEU A 49 -14.39 0.69 -3.87
N SER A 50 -14.83 1.65 -4.68
CA SER A 50 -14.90 3.06 -4.32
C SER A 50 -16.24 3.67 -4.73
N THR A 51 -16.62 4.76 -4.07
CA THR A 51 -17.73 5.60 -4.49
C THR A 51 -17.41 6.31 -5.81
N LEU A 52 -18.44 6.51 -6.62
CA LEU A 52 -18.40 7.25 -7.88
C LEU A 52 -19.37 8.43 -7.84
N PRO A 53 -19.16 9.47 -8.65
CA PRO A 53 -20.15 10.53 -8.85
C PRO A 53 -21.52 9.95 -9.21
N GLY A 54 -22.59 10.59 -8.72
CA GLY A 54 -23.96 10.10 -8.91
C GLY A 54 -24.40 9.01 -7.93
N GLY A 55 -23.65 8.78 -6.84
CA GLY A 55 -24.04 7.86 -5.77
C GLY A 55 -23.80 6.38 -6.06
N GLY A 56 -23.07 6.08 -7.14
CA GLY A 56 -22.72 4.71 -7.52
C GLY A 56 -21.46 4.19 -6.82
N PHE A 57 -21.18 2.92 -7.05
CA PHE A 57 -19.93 2.28 -6.66
C PHE A 57 -19.25 1.68 -7.89
N GLY A 58 -17.93 1.60 -7.85
CA GLY A 58 -17.17 0.92 -8.89
C GLY A 58 -15.80 0.50 -8.43
N TYR A 59 -15.26 -0.50 -9.11
CA TYR A 59 -13.93 -1.01 -8.86
C TYR A 59 -12.89 -0.17 -9.60
N LYS A 60 -11.84 0.25 -8.89
CA LYS A 60 -10.73 1.04 -9.42
C LYS A 60 -9.40 0.49 -8.91
N ALA A 61 -8.34 0.78 -9.64
CA ALA A 61 -6.99 0.56 -9.15
C ALA A 61 -6.09 1.74 -9.48
N GLY A 62 -5.04 1.87 -8.68
CA GLY A 62 -4.00 2.87 -8.84
C GLY A 62 -3.28 3.13 -7.53
N THR A 63 -2.10 3.74 -7.62
CA THR A 63 -1.50 4.41 -6.46
C THR A 63 -2.42 5.55 -5.97
N SER A 64 -3.22 6.13 -6.86
CA SER A 64 -4.32 7.04 -6.50
C SER A 64 -5.39 6.41 -5.58
N MET A 65 -5.54 5.08 -5.56
CA MET A 65 -6.42 4.36 -4.63
C MET A 65 -5.69 3.94 -3.35
N ALA A 66 -4.38 3.73 -3.40
CA ALA A 66 -3.55 3.51 -2.21
C ALA A 66 -3.42 4.79 -1.35
N SER A 67 -3.23 5.96 -1.99
CA SER A 67 -3.12 7.26 -1.32
C SER A 67 -4.26 7.58 -0.33
N PRO A 68 -5.56 7.43 -0.66
CA PRO A 68 -6.64 7.68 0.30
C PRO A 68 -6.69 6.67 1.46
N HIS A 69 -6.23 5.43 1.28
CA HIS A 69 -6.06 4.50 2.41
C HIS A 69 -5.00 5.02 3.38
N VAL A 70 -3.84 5.46 2.87
CA VAL A 70 -2.79 6.08 3.71
C VAL A 70 -3.30 7.35 4.38
N ALA A 71 -4.05 8.19 3.66
CA ALA A 71 -4.64 9.40 4.23
C ALA A 71 -5.62 9.09 5.37
N GLY A 72 -6.41 8.03 5.24
CA GLY A 72 -7.28 7.53 6.31
C GLY A 72 -6.51 7.12 7.56
N VAL A 73 -5.43 6.34 7.40
CA VAL A 73 -4.56 5.94 8.53
C VAL A 73 -3.89 7.15 9.17
N VAL A 74 -3.39 8.09 8.36
CA VAL A 74 -2.83 9.36 8.85
C VAL A 74 -3.86 10.16 9.65
N ALA A 75 -5.12 10.18 9.24
CA ALA A 75 -6.20 10.83 9.98
C ALA A 75 -6.44 10.16 11.35
N LEU A 76 -6.35 8.83 11.44
CA LEU A 76 -6.41 8.10 12.69
C LEU A 76 -5.24 8.44 13.62
N ILE A 77 -4.01 8.46 13.10
CA ILE A 77 -2.82 8.90 13.87
C ILE A 77 -3.03 10.33 14.38
N LYS A 78 -3.55 11.22 13.55
CA LYS A 78 -3.81 12.61 13.93
C LYS A 78 -4.94 12.76 14.94
N SER A 79 -5.94 11.89 14.95
CA SER A 79 -7.00 11.92 15.96
C SER A 79 -6.45 11.56 17.34
N ARG A 80 -5.47 10.63 17.39
CA ARG A 80 -4.79 10.22 18.63
C ARG A 80 -3.71 11.20 19.07
N HIS A 81 -3.05 11.87 18.11
CA HIS A 81 -2.00 12.85 18.36
C HIS A 81 -2.29 14.20 17.67
N PRO A 82 -3.28 14.99 18.14
CA PRO A 82 -3.73 16.20 17.45
C PRO A 82 -2.62 17.23 17.20
N TYR A 83 -1.70 17.35 18.15
CA TYR A 83 -0.60 18.32 18.13
C TYR A 83 0.69 17.81 17.46
N ALA A 84 0.73 16.55 17.00
CA ALA A 84 1.91 16.02 16.32
C ALA A 84 2.24 16.82 15.05
N SER A 85 3.50 17.16 14.82
CA SER A 85 3.89 17.82 13.57
C SER A 85 3.72 16.88 12.36
N PRO A 86 3.65 17.38 11.12
CA PRO A 86 3.62 16.53 9.93
C PRO A 86 4.79 15.53 9.86
N ALA A 87 5.97 15.92 10.33
CA ALA A 87 7.13 15.05 10.42
C ALA A 87 6.93 13.92 11.44
N ALA A 88 6.41 14.25 12.64
CA ALA A 88 6.11 13.25 13.66
C ALA A 88 5.03 12.25 13.18
N VAL A 89 3.99 12.74 12.49
CA VAL A 89 2.96 11.88 11.90
C VAL A 89 3.54 10.93 10.85
N LYS A 90 4.45 11.41 9.99
CA LYS A 90 5.13 10.56 9.01
C LYS A 90 5.99 9.48 9.70
N VAL A 91 6.67 9.81 10.79
CA VAL A 91 7.45 8.84 11.59
C VAL A 91 6.52 7.81 12.23
N LEU A 92 5.44 8.23 12.89
CA LEU A 92 4.45 7.33 13.49
C LEU A 92 3.85 6.39 12.45
N LEU A 93 3.47 6.91 11.28
CA LEU A 93 2.94 6.13 10.16
C LEU A 93 3.90 5.02 9.74
N GLY A 94 5.20 5.31 9.65
CA GLY A 94 6.21 4.31 9.29
C GLY A 94 6.46 3.29 10.40
N LEU A 95 6.45 3.71 11.66
CA LEU A 95 6.66 2.82 12.82
C LEU A 95 5.48 1.87 13.06
N GLN A 96 4.26 2.31 12.74
CA GLN A 96 3.02 1.55 12.90
C GLN A 96 2.62 0.78 11.63
N ALA A 97 3.42 0.86 10.56
CA ALA A 97 3.18 0.07 9.36
C ALA A 97 3.63 -1.39 9.57
N ASP A 98 2.88 -2.33 9.00
CA ASP A 98 3.22 -3.73 8.98
C ASP A 98 4.42 -3.99 8.05
N ALA A 99 5.58 -4.22 8.66
CA ALA A 99 6.83 -4.47 7.96
C ALA A 99 6.73 -5.71 7.06
N LYS A 100 6.90 -5.50 5.75
CA LYS A 100 6.81 -6.55 4.74
C LYS A 100 8.14 -6.72 4.01
N ALA A 101 8.68 -7.93 4.07
CA ALA A 101 9.92 -8.26 3.36
C ALA A 101 9.74 -8.31 1.85
N CYS A 102 10.84 -8.06 1.14
CA CYS A 102 10.94 -8.36 -0.28
C CYS A 102 10.61 -9.83 -0.54
N GLY A 103 9.85 -10.08 -1.60
CA GLY A 103 9.62 -11.41 -2.14
C GLY A 103 10.69 -11.80 -3.17
N ALA A 104 10.42 -12.89 -3.88
CA ALA A 104 11.16 -13.24 -5.09
C ALA A 104 11.11 -12.08 -6.12
N PRO A 105 12.08 -12.01 -7.06
CA PRO A 105 12.01 -11.13 -8.22
C PRO A 105 10.61 -11.17 -8.84
N TYR A 106 10.04 -9.99 -9.04
CA TYR A 106 8.64 -9.81 -9.40
C TYR A 106 8.51 -9.90 -10.91
N ASP A 107 8.07 -11.06 -11.37
CA ASP A 107 7.55 -11.32 -12.71
C ASP A 107 6.03 -11.43 -12.55
N TYR A 108 5.30 -10.38 -12.94
CA TYR A 108 3.87 -10.32 -12.70
C TYR A 108 3.05 -10.94 -13.83
N ASN A 109 3.66 -11.26 -14.97
CA ASN A 109 2.95 -11.82 -16.12
C ASN A 109 3.31 -13.30 -16.36
N GLY A 110 4.35 -13.80 -15.70
CA GLY A 110 4.85 -15.17 -15.75
C GLY A 110 5.60 -15.50 -17.04
N ASP A 111 6.12 -14.52 -17.75
CA ASP A 111 6.84 -14.72 -19.01
C ASP A 111 8.32 -15.08 -18.83
N GLY A 112 8.80 -15.11 -17.59
CA GLY A 112 10.19 -15.40 -17.23
C GLY A 112 11.11 -14.18 -17.28
N VAL A 113 10.59 -12.99 -17.61
CA VAL A 113 11.29 -11.71 -17.54
C VAL A 113 10.97 -11.05 -16.21
N ILE A 114 11.99 -10.57 -15.52
CA ILE A 114 11.80 -9.88 -14.25
C ILE A 114 11.35 -8.43 -14.53
N ASP A 115 10.12 -8.11 -14.15
CA ASP A 115 9.55 -6.76 -14.26
C ASP A 115 10.04 -5.82 -13.16
N ALA A 116 10.26 -6.36 -11.95
CA ALA A 116 10.72 -5.57 -10.83
C ALA A 116 11.53 -6.38 -9.81
N VAL A 117 12.57 -5.74 -9.25
CA VAL A 117 13.36 -6.31 -8.14
C VAL A 117 13.17 -5.45 -6.90
N CYS A 118 12.84 -6.09 -5.79
CA CYS A 118 12.73 -5.43 -4.50
C CYS A 118 14.11 -5.36 -3.83
N GLU A 119 14.54 -4.14 -3.49
CA GLU A 119 15.80 -3.89 -2.81
C GLU A 119 15.56 -3.46 -1.36
N GLY A 120 16.29 -4.05 -0.41
CA GLY A 120 16.22 -3.69 1.01
C GLY A 120 15.90 -4.87 1.92
N GLY A 121 15.54 -4.55 3.16
CA GLY A 121 15.24 -5.53 4.20
C GLY A 121 13.76 -5.60 4.55
N LYS A 122 13.42 -6.39 5.57
CA LYS A 122 12.05 -6.54 6.06
C LYS A 122 11.44 -5.22 6.53
N SER A 123 12.22 -4.42 7.24
CA SER A 123 11.74 -3.17 7.88
C SER A 123 11.80 -1.95 6.96
N TYR A 124 12.53 -2.03 5.85
CA TYR A 124 12.57 -0.96 4.86
C TYR A 124 13.06 -1.47 3.49
N ASN A 125 12.24 -1.34 2.45
CA ASN A 125 12.59 -1.75 1.10
C ASN A 125 11.90 -0.94 0.00
N GLY A 126 12.30 -1.17 -1.25
CA GLY A 126 11.83 -0.40 -2.40
C GLY A 126 10.39 -0.67 -2.81
N PHE A 127 9.76 -1.78 -2.41
CA PHE A 127 8.38 -2.07 -2.77
C PHE A 127 7.40 -1.51 -1.74
N TYR A 128 7.73 -1.68 -0.46
CA TYR A 128 6.80 -1.41 0.64
C TYR A 128 7.20 -0.23 1.52
N GLY A 129 8.34 0.41 1.27
CA GLY A 129 8.88 1.41 2.19
C GLY A 129 9.07 0.80 3.57
N ALA A 130 8.55 1.45 4.62
CA ALA A 130 8.54 0.93 5.98
C ALA A 130 7.57 -0.26 6.18
N GLY A 131 6.56 -0.41 5.33
CA GLY A 131 5.54 -1.45 5.46
C GLY A 131 4.20 -1.07 4.83
N VAL A 132 3.22 -1.95 4.98
CA VAL A 132 1.82 -1.66 4.62
C VAL A 132 1.17 -0.91 5.79
N VAL A 133 0.47 0.19 5.52
CA VAL A 133 -0.19 0.97 6.58
C VAL A 133 -1.20 0.14 7.38
N ASP A 134 -1.17 0.26 8.71
CA ASP A 134 -2.11 -0.41 9.62
C ASP A 134 -2.96 0.61 10.39
N ALA A 135 -4.27 0.57 10.17
CA ALA A 135 -5.24 1.44 10.83
C ALA A 135 -5.42 1.10 12.33
N LEU A 136 -5.20 -0.16 12.71
CA LEU A 136 -5.39 -0.64 14.06
C LEU A 136 -4.23 -0.19 14.96
N ASP A 137 -3.01 -0.36 14.49
CA ASP A 137 -1.82 0.14 15.19
C ASP A 137 -1.77 1.67 15.23
N ALA A 138 -2.41 2.35 14.27
CA ALA A 138 -2.58 3.81 14.31
C ALA A 138 -3.41 4.35 15.50
N VAL A 139 -4.20 3.52 16.17
CA VAL A 139 -5.08 3.95 17.28
C VAL A 139 -4.81 3.25 18.61
N ARG A 140 -3.92 2.26 18.65
CA ARG A 140 -3.70 1.41 19.84
C ARG A 140 -2.74 1.97 20.89
N TRP A 141 -2.15 3.15 20.67
CA TRP A 141 -1.14 3.77 21.55
C TRP A 141 -1.57 5.15 22.05
#